data_AF-A0A6C1NQS2-F1
#
_entry.id   AF-A0A6C1NQS2-F1
#
_cell.length_a   1.000
_cell.length_b   1.000
_cell.length_c   1.000
_cell.angle_alpha   90.00
_cell.angle_beta   90.00
_cell.angle_gamma   90.00
#
_symmetry.space_group_name_H-M   'P 1'
#
loop_
_entity.id
_entity.type
_entity.pdbx_description
1 polymer ?
#
loop_
_entity_poly.entity_id
_entity_poly.type
_entity_poly.pdbx_seq_one_letter_code
_entity_poly.pdbx_strand_id
1 'polypeptide(L)' 'MGKASKVVRKNMRLRQDLIDRAKRILGTKTETETVEQALEMVAFREEVLEGIDAVSGTESIQDVFQDEGK' A
#
# COMPACT_ATOMS: atom_id res chain seq x y z
N MET A 1 -2.27 -7.97 -8.10
CA MET A 1 -0.99 -8.46 -7.54
C MET A 1 0.06 -8.37 -8.62
N GLY A 2 0.95 -7.39 -8.53
CA GLY A 2 2.04 -7.21 -9.47
C GLY A 2 2.88 -8.47 -9.61
N LYS A 3 3.37 -8.74 -10.82
CA LYS A 3 4.17 -9.92 -11.14
C LYS A 3 5.41 -9.93 -10.24
N ALA A 4 5.64 -10.99 -9.47
CA ALA A 4 6.82 -11.12 -8.62
C ALA A 4 8.09 -10.97 -9.47
N SER A 5 8.78 -9.86 -9.28
CA SER A 5 9.99 -9.55 -10.05
C SER A 5 11.20 -10.23 -9.41
N LYS A 6 12.28 -10.39 -10.18
CA LYS A 6 13.48 -11.06 -9.70
C LYS A 6 14.13 -10.26 -8.57
N VAL A 7 14.37 -10.91 -7.43
CA VAL A 7 15.17 -10.33 -6.34
C VAL A 7 16.61 -10.12 -6.81
N VAL A 8 17.08 -8.88 -6.72
CA VAL A 8 18.46 -8.50 -7.07
C VAL A 8 19.09 -7.75 -5.91
N ARG A 9 20.36 -8.04 -5.62
CA ARG A 9 21.10 -7.35 -4.57
C ARG A 9 21.19 -5.86 -4.86
N LYS A 10 20.83 -5.04 -3.89
CA LYS A 10 21.03 -3.58 -3.90
C LYS A 10 22.08 -3.21 -2.85
N ASN A 11 22.91 -2.22 -3.14
CA ASN A 11 23.84 -1.65 -2.16
C ASN A 11 23.43 -0.19 -1.93
N MET A 12 23.01 0.14 -0.72
CA MET A 12 22.55 1.48 -0.33
C MET A 12 22.95 1.77 1.12
N ARG A 13 23.19 3.04 1.42
CA ARG A 13 23.41 3.51 2.81
C ARG A 13 22.09 4.00 3.34
N LEU A 14 21.62 3.43 4.44
CA LEU A 14 20.38 3.79 5.10
C LEU A 14 20.66 4.08 6.57
N ARG A 15 19.80 4.90 7.19
CA ARG A 15 19.87 5.15 8.63
C ARG A 15 19.19 3.98 9.36
N GLN A 16 19.88 3.38 10.33
CA GLN A 16 19.37 2.21 11.07
C GLN A 16 18.06 2.52 11.82
N ASP A 17 17.95 3.72 12.39
CA ASP A 17 16.76 4.17 13.13
C ASP A 17 15.48 4.17 12.28
N LEU A 18 15.61 4.45 10.97
CA LEU A 18 14.50 4.42 10.03
C LEU A 18 14.01 2.99 9.81
N ILE A 19 14.94 2.04 9.61
CA ILE A 19 14.62 0.63 9.42
C ILE A 19 14.01 0.03 10.69
N ASP A 20 14.56 0.34 11.86
CA ASP A 20 14.05 -0.16 13.14
C ASP A 20 12.63 0.37 13.43
N ARG A 21 12.36 1.63 13.07
CA ARG A 21 11.01 2.19 13.16
C ARG A 21 10.06 1.49 12.20
N ALA A 22 10.47 1.30 10.94
CA ALA A 22 9.65 0.62 9.94
C ALA A 22 9.38 -0.84 10.32
N LYS A 23 10.38 -1.59 10.82
CA LYS A 23 10.21 -2.97 11.34
C LYS A 23 9.16 -3.05 12.42
N ARG A 24 9.15 -2.11 13.37
CA ARG A 24 8.16 -2.09 14.46
C ARG A 24 6.75 -1.78 13.96
N ILE A 25 6.61 -0.88 12.98
CA ILE A 25 5.31 -0.53 12.40
C ILE A 25 4.76 -1.66 11.55
N LEU A 26 5.62 -2.30 10.73
CA LEU A 26 5.23 -3.32 9.77
C LEU A 26 5.22 -4.75 10.35
N GLY A 27 5.84 -4.97 11.52
CA GLY A 27 5.91 -6.28 12.16
C GLY A 27 6.82 -7.28 11.43
N THR A 28 7.76 -6.79 10.61
CA THR A 28 8.62 -7.61 9.75
C THR A 28 9.83 -8.19 10.48
N LYS A 29 10.30 -9.35 10.01
CA LYS A 29 11.40 -10.11 10.64
C LYS A 29 12.75 -9.60 10.18
N THR A 30 12.87 -9.21 8.91
CA THR A 30 14.15 -8.81 8.29
C THR A 30 14.12 -7.40 7.71
N GLU A 31 15.28 -6.77 7.56
CA GLU A 31 15.38 -5.45 6.93
C GLU A 31 14.94 -5.49 5.46
N THR A 32 15.30 -6.53 4.72
CA THR A 32 14.85 -6.73 3.33
C THR A 32 13.34 -6.76 3.23
N GLU A 33 12.68 -7.58 4.04
CA GLU A 33 11.21 -7.68 4.09
C GLU A 33 10.57 -6.33 4.45
N THR A 34 11.20 -5.56 5.34
CA THR A 34 10.75 -4.22 5.74
C THR A 34 10.78 -3.26 4.56
N VAL A 35 11.88 -3.25 3.82
CA VAL A 35 12.04 -2.37 2.66
C VAL A 35 11.09 -2.78 1.54
N GLU A 36 10.94 -4.08 1.27
CA GLU A 36 10.01 -4.57 0.26
C GLU A 36 8.56 -4.20 0.60
N GLN A 37 8.09 -4.50 1.82
CA GLN A 37 6.72 -4.16 2.23
C GLN A 37 6.46 -2.66 2.28
N ALA A 38 7.44 -1.86 2.71
CA ALA A 38 7.30 -0.40 2.70
C ALA A 38 7.14 0.14 1.27
N LEU A 39 7.89 -0.40 0.31
CA LEU A 39 7.77 -0.01 -1.10
C LEU A 39 6.45 -0.47 -1.71
N GLU A 40 6.01 -1.70 -1.42
CA GLU A 40 4.71 -2.20 -1.86
C GLU A 40 3.56 -1.37 -1.29
N MET A 41 3.63 -0.95 -0.02
CA MET A 41 2.60 -0.11 0.60
C MET A 41 2.51 1.27 -0.07
N VAL A 42 3.64 1.87 -0.45
CA VAL A 42 3.65 3.15 -1.18
C VAL A 42 3.05 2.97 -2.57
N ALA A 43 3.41 1.92 -3.29
CA ALA A 43 2.84 1.64 -4.62
C ALA A 43 1.33 1.38 -4.54
N PHE A 44 0.90 0.55 -3.58
CA PHE A 44 -0.51 0.24 -3.36
C PHE A 44 -1.33 1.50 -3.01
N ARG A 45 -0.77 2.40 -2.21
CA ARG A 45 -1.44 3.67 -1.88
C ARG A 45 -1.78 4.48 -3.13
N GLU A 46 -0.84 4.59 -4.06
CA GLU A 46 -1.07 5.31 -5.32
C GLU A 46 -2.11 4.59 -6.18
N GLU A 47 -2.03 3.26 -6.31
CA GLU A 47 -3.03 2.47 -7.05
C GLU A 47 -4.45 2.65 -6.47
N VAL A 48 -4.58 2.73 -5.15
CA VAL A 48 -5.86 2.99 -4.47
C VAL A 48 -6.38 4.40 -4.77
N LEU A 49 -5.51 5.42 -4.71
CA LEU A 49 -5.91 6.79 -5.00
C LEU A 49 -6.38 6.94 -6.45
N GLU A 50 -5.63 6.37 -7.40
CA GLU A 50 -6.03 6.34 -8.82
C GLU A 50 -7.38 5.63 -9.02
N GLY A 51 -7.61 4.52 -8.30
CA GLY A 51 -8.88 3.81 -8.32
C GLY A 51 -10.04 4.64 -7.76
N ILE A 52 -9.82 5.36 -6.66
CA ILE A 52 -10.82 6.26 -6.07
C ILE A 52 -11.15 7.39 -7.04
N ASP A 53 -10.14 8.03 -7.64
CA ASP A 53 -10.35 9.11 -8.61
C ASP A 53 -11.15 8.61 -9.83
N ALA A 54 -10.83 7.43 -10.35
CA ALA A 54 -11.57 6.82 -11.46
C ALA A 54 -13.05 6.53 -11.11
N VAL A 55 -13.33 6.08 -9.88
CA VAL A 55 -14.71 5.81 -9.42
C VAL A 55 -15.45 7.10 -9.10
N SER A 56 -14.79 8.11 -8.51
CA SER A 56 -15.41 9.40 -8.16
C SER A 56 -15.83 10.22 -9.38
N GLY A 57 -15.14 10.06 -10.51
CA GLY A 57 -15.56 10.60 -11.81
C GLY A 57 -16.74 9.86 -12.46
N THR A 58 -17.18 8.75 -11.86
CA THR A 58 -18.30 7.94 -12.34
C THR A 58 -19.46 8.11 -11.34
N GLU A 59 -20.37 9.06 -11.60
CA GLU A 59 -21.58 9.34 -10.79
C GLU A 59 -22.55 8.14 -10.75
N SER A 60 -22.20 7.05 -10.06
CA SER A 60 -23.04 5.86 -9.93
C SER A 60 -22.72 5.06 -8.67
N ILE A 61 -22.48 5.72 -7.53
CA ILE A 61 -22.73 5.07 -6.24
C ILE A 61 -24.22 5.25 -5.97
N GLN A 62 -25.03 4.30 -6.45
CA GLN A 62 -26.44 4.21 -6.04
C GLN A 62 -26.47 3.94 -4.54
N ASP A 63 -26.98 4.91 -3.79
CA ASP A 63 -27.22 4.81 -2.37
C ASP A 63 -28.33 3.76 -2.15
N VAL A 64 -27.93 2.51 -1.89
CA VAL A 64 -28.83 1.36 -1.64
C VAL A 64 -29.37 1.33 -0.21
N PHE A 65 -29.16 2.41 0.56
CA PHE A 65 -29.77 2.60 1.87
C PHE A 65 -31.01 3.50 1.76
N GLN A 66 -32.03 3.01 1.06
CA GLN A 66 -33.38 3.54 1.22
C GLN A 66 -34.35 2.38 1.43
N ASP A 67 -34.33 1.83 2.64
CA ASP A 67 -35.48 1.15 3.20
C ASP A 67 -35.57 1.43 4.70
N GLU A 68 -36.61 2.19 5.08
CA GLU A 68 -37.61 1.80 6.07
C GLU A 68 -38.33 3.07 6.56
N GLY A 69 -39.59 3.22 6.14
CA GLY A 69 -40.49 4.16 6.79
C GLY A 69 -41.63 4.68 5.92
N LYS A 70 -42.62 3.82 5.63
CA LYS A 70 -44.07 4.08 5.80
C LYS A 70 -44.86 2.80 5.84
#